data_AF-A0A3M0WM74-F1
#
_entry.id   AF-A0A3M0WM74-F1
#
_cell.length_a   1.000
_cell.length_b   1.000
_cell.length_c   1.000
_cell.angle_alpha   90.00
_cell.angle_beta   90.00
_cell.angle_gamma   90.00
#
_symmetry.space_group_name_H-M   'P 1'
#
loop_
_entity.id
_entity.type
_entity.pdbx_description
1 polymer ?
#
loop_
_entity_poly.entity_id
_entity_poly.type
_entity_poly.pdbx_seq_one_letter_code
_entity_poly.pdbx_strand_id
1 'polypeptide(L)'
;MKKLLLTNTLTAFLAGVVFFSFIFSPFDLSRKFESKKDVKIALENLHKMKERAELFGDVYNPNESEEESLDKKDSPELFAQWQHDIRTRNGEENPSYPANYKIKELLKAKNVSSFKELKRNGTKGGLLWVERGPGNISGRTRG
;
A
#
# COMPACT_ATOMS: atom_id res chain seq x y z
N MET A 1 -52.13 -11.54 -13.28
CA MET A 1 -50.97 -11.29 -12.39
C MET A 1 -49.66 -10.96 -13.10
N LYS A 2 -49.40 -11.38 -14.36
CA LYS A 2 -48.13 -11.09 -15.06
C LYS A 2 -47.91 -9.62 -15.48
N LYS A 3 -48.98 -8.81 -15.61
CA LYS A 3 -48.87 -7.40 -16.05
C LYS A 3 -48.28 -6.45 -15.01
N LEU A 4 -48.43 -6.76 -13.71
CA LEU A 4 -47.89 -5.92 -12.62
C LEU A 4 -46.37 -6.06 -12.43
N LEU A 5 -45.80 -7.21 -12.78
CA LEU A 5 -44.37 -7.44 -12.68
C LEU A 5 -43.60 -6.76 -13.82
N LEU A 6 -44.21 -6.61 -15.00
CA LEU A 6 -43.57 -6.01 -16.17
C LEU A 6 -43.43 -4.48 -16.06
N THR A 7 -44.36 -3.81 -15.38
CA THR A 7 -44.32 -2.35 -15.24
C THR A 7 -43.22 -1.90 -14.29
N ASN A 8 -42.96 -2.66 -13.21
CA ASN A 8 -41.94 -2.32 -12.22
C ASN A 8 -40.50 -2.51 -12.72
N THR A 9 -40.26 -3.47 -13.61
CA THR A 9 -38.94 -3.67 -14.22
C THR A 9 -38.64 -2.59 -15.26
N LEU A 10 -39.64 -2.15 -16.02
CA LEU A 10 -39.48 -1.08 -17.00
C LEU A 10 -39.19 0.28 -16.35
N THR A 11 -39.87 0.60 -15.24
CA THR A 11 -39.61 1.83 -14.48
C THR A 11 -38.23 1.84 -13.82
N ALA A 12 -37.76 0.69 -13.32
CA ALA A 12 -36.43 0.56 -12.74
C ALA A 12 -35.32 0.74 -13.79
N PHE A 13 -35.52 0.23 -15.00
CA PHE A 13 -34.56 0.36 -16.10
C PHE A 13 -34.46 1.81 -16.60
N LEU A 14 -35.60 2.49 -16.76
CA LEU A 14 -35.65 3.92 -17.13
C LEU A 14 -34.98 4.81 -16.07
N ALA A 15 -35.21 4.54 -14.79
CA ALA A 15 -34.55 5.26 -13.70
C ALA A 15 -33.02 5.05 -13.72
N GLY A 16 -32.55 3.82 -14.01
CA GLY A 16 -31.14 3.50 -14.13
C GLY A 16 -30.42 4.24 -15.27
N VAL A 17 -31.05 4.34 -16.45
CA VAL A 17 -30.47 5.03 -17.62
C VAL A 17 -30.33 6.54 -17.37
N VAL A 18 -31.32 7.17 -16.73
CA VAL A 18 -31.25 8.59 -16.35
C VAL A 18 -30.14 8.82 -15.32
N PHE A 19 -30.00 7.94 -14.32
CA PHE A 19 -28.94 8.06 -13.33
C PHE A 19 -27.54 7.89 -13.94
N PHE A 20 -27.37 6.97 -14.90
CA PHE A 20 -26.10 6.76 -15.58
C PHE A 20 -25.69 7.96 -16.44
N SER A 21 -26.66 8.62 -17.10
CA SER A 21 -26.39 9.83 -17.89
C SER A 21 -25.96 11.03 -17.03
N PHE A 22 -26.33 11.06 -15.74
CA PHE A 22 -25.93 12.12 -14.82
C PHE A 22 -24.50 11.92 -14.29
N ILE A 23 -24.07 10.66 -14.11
CA ILE A 23 -22.72 10.31 -13.64
C ILE A 23 -21.68 10.45 -14.78
N PHE A 24 -22.07 10.12 -16.02
CA PHE A 24 -21.22 10.21 -17.20
C PHE A 24 -21.55 11.42 -18.09
N SER A 25 -21.80 12.57 -17.49
CA SER A 25 -21.64 13.81 -18.25
C SER A 25 -20.19 13.87 -18.78
N PRO A 26 -19.96 14.24 -20.04
CA PRO A 26 -18.61 14.35 -20.56
C PRO A 26 -17.90 15.40 -19.71
N PHE A 27 -16.91 14.93 -18.96
CA PHE A 27 -16.02 15.74 -18.15
C PHE A 27 -15.49 16.88 -19.04
N ASP A 28 -16.04 18.07 -18.82
CA ASP A 28 -15.83 19.25 -19.66
C ASP A 28 -14.42 19.77 -19.43
N LEU A 29 -13.43 19.18 -20.14
CA LEU A 29 -12.02 19.59 -20.12
C LEU A 29 -11.81 21.04 -20.61
N SER A 30 -12.84 21.66 -21.19
CA SER A 30 -12.76 22.99 -21.81
C SER A 30 -12.61 24.14 -20.80
N ARG A 31 -12.83 23.91 -19.49
CA ARG A 31 -12.83 24.98 -18.47
C ARG A 31 -11.49 25.28 -17.80
N LYS A 32 -10.36 24.65 -18.18
CA LYS A 32 -9.15 24.68 -17.31
C LYS A 32 -8.10 25.76 -17.55
N PHE A 33 -8.26 26.68 -18.52
CA PHE A 33 -7.27 27.74 -18.72
C PHE A 33 -7.93 29.08 -19.11
N GLU A 34 -8.47 29.80 -18.12
CA GLU A 34 -9.10 31.11 -18.33
C GLU A 34 -8.07 32.26 -18.43
N SER A 35 -6.84 32.05 -17.96
CA SER A 35 -5.83 33.11 -17.85
C SER A 35 -4.56 32.80 -18.65
N LYS A 36 -4.06 33.82 -19.37
CA LYS A 36 -2.78 33.77 -20.09
C LYS A 36 -1.60 33.39 -19.19
N LYS A 37 -1.71 33.67 -17.88
CA LYS A 37 -0.68 33.28 -16.89
C LYS A 37 -0.67 31.77 -16.68
N ASP A 38 -1.83 31.13 -16.66
CA ASP A 38 -1.95 29.69 -16.41
C ASP A 38 -1.47 28.88 -17.61
N VAL A 39 -1.74 29.38 -18.82
CA VAL A 39 -1.17 28.82 -20.07
C VAL A 39 0.35 28.93 -20.07
N LYS A 40 0.90 30.07 -19.61
CA LYS A 40 2.35 30.26 -19.50
C LYS A 40 2.99 29.28 -18.50
N ILE A 41 2.35 29.11 -17.34
CA ILE A 41 2.80 28.15 -16.32
C ILE A 41 2.72 26.71 -16.85
N ALA A 42 1.64 26.36 -17.55
CA ALA A 42 1.49 25.04 -18.17
C ALA A 42 2.58 24.78 -19.23
N LEU A 43 2.88 25.76 -20.07
CA LEU A 43 3.95 25.67 -21.07
C LEU A 43 5.33 25.51 -20.42
N GLU A 44 5.61 26.27 -19.36
CA GLU A 44 6.87 26.17 -18.62
C GLU A 44 7.01 24.79 -17.96
N ASN A 45 5.93 24.27 -17.37
CA ASN A 45 5.90 22.91 -16.81
C ASN A 45 6.11 21.85 -17.90
N LEU A 46 5.52 22.02 -19.07
CA LEU A 46 5.66 21.08 -20.20
C LEU A 46 7.10 21.08 -20.73
N HIS A 47 7.72 22.25 -20.84
CA HIS A 47 9.13 22.38 -21.22
C HIS A 47 10.04 21.67 -20.21
N LYS A 48 9.81 21.90 -18.91
CA LYS A 48 10.54 21.24 -17.82
C LYS A 48 10.36 19.72 -17.81
N MET A 49 9.16 19.24 -18.15
CA MET A 49 8.90 17.80 -18.30
C MET A 49 9.61 17.22 -19.51
N LYS A 50 9.70 17.95 -20.62
CA LYS A 50 10.42 17.53 -21.82
C LYS A 50 11.93 17.46 -21.57
N GLU A 51 12.52 18.47 -20.94
CA GLU A 51 13.93 18.44 -20.53
C GLU A 51 14.22 17.28 -19.57
N ARG A 52 13.30 17.01 -18.65
CA ARG A 52 13.40 15.85 -17.75
C ARG A 52 13.32 14.53 -18.53
N ALA A 53 12.41 14.42 -19.50
CA ALA A 53 12.28 13.24 -20.34
C ALA A 53 13.51 13.01 -21.23
N GLU A 54 14.10 14.08 -21.79
CA GLU A 54 15.36 14.00 -22.54
C GLU A 54 16.54 13.60 -21.65
N LEU A 55 16.57 14.07 -20.39
CA LEU A 55 17.57 13.65 -19.39
C LEU A 55 17.43 12.16 -19.00
N PHE A 56 16.21 11.62 -19.03
CA PHE A 56 15.92 10.20 -18.77
C PHE A 56 15.71 9.38 -20.06
N GLY A 57 16.13 9.92 -21.22
CA GLY A 57 15.73 9.48 -22.56
C GLY A 57 16.21 8.11 -23.03
N ASP A 58 17.01 7.39 -22.24
CA ASP A 58 17.50 6.04 -22.60
C ASP A 58 16.65 4.89 -22.04
N VAL A 59 15.44 5.15 -21.50
CA VAL A 59 14.66 4.11 -20.77
C VAL A 59 13.22 3.94 -21.26
N TYR A 60 12.81 4.49 -22.41
CA TYR A 60 11.45 4.23 -22.92
C TYR A 60 11.42 3.76 -24.37
N ASN A 61 11.46 2.43 -24.54
CA ASN A 61 11.17 1.75 -25.79
C ASN A 61 9.72 1.23 -25.75
N PRO A 62 8.78 1.83 -26.52
CA PRO A 62 7.37 1.43 -26.50
C PRO A 62 7.10 0.03 -27.11
N ASN A 63 8.13 -0.66 -27.60
CA ASN A 63 8.04 -2.03 -28.10
C ASN A 63 8.48 -3.10 -27.07
N GLU A 64 8.85 -2.69 -25.85
CA GLU A 64 9.36 -3.60 -24.80
C GLU A 64 8.26 -4.06 -23.82
N SER A 65 7.03 -4.24 -24.33
CA SER A 65 5.94 -4.81 -23.57
C SER A 65 5.38 -6.00 -24.35
N GLU A 66 5.74 -7.22 -23.93
CA GLU A 66 4.85 -8.40 -23.81
C GLU A 66 5.57 -9.78 -23.91
N GLU A 67 6.88 -9.86 -24.11
CA GLU A 67 7.58 -11.17 -24.25
C GLU A 67 8.72 -11.45 -23.25
N GLU A 68 8.64 -10.96 -22.01
CA GLU A 68 9.49 -11.48 -20.92
C GLU A 68 8.65 -12.20 -19.86
N SER A 69 8.01 -13.26 -20.32
CA SER A 69 7.66 -14.37 -19.43
C SER A 69 8.91 -15.22 -19.22
N LEU A 70 9.13 -15.69 -17.98
CA LEU A 70 10.17 -16.65 -17.53
C LEU A 70 11.43 -16.07 -16.85
N ASP A 71 11.24 -15.25 -15.82
CA ASP A 71 11.76 -15.51 -14.46
C ASP A 71 11.44 -14.27 -13.62
N LYS A 72 10.21 -14.18 -13.09
CA LYS A 72 9.88 -13.18 -12.08
C LYS A 72 10.59 -13.56 -10.78
N LYS A 73 11.90 -13.30 -10.74
CA LYS A 73 12.67 -13.15 -9.51
C LYS A 73 11.91 -12.20 -8.59
N ASP A 74 11.94 -12.53 -7.30
CA ASP A 74 11.29 -11.81 -6.19
C ASP A 74 11.14 -10.32 -6.50
N SER A 75 9.94 -9.85 -6.85
CA SER A 75 9.71 -8.46 -7.22
C SER A 75 9.88 -7.59 -5.97
N PRO A 76 11.03 -6.91 -5.79
CA PRO A 76 11.33 -6.22 -4.53
C PRO A 76 10.46 -4.97 -4.37
N GLU A 77 9.92 -4.46 -5.47
CA GLU A 77 8.99 -3.34 -5.53
C GLU A 77 7.65 -3.66 -4.85
N LEU A 78 7.07 -4.82 -5.13
CA LEU A 78 5.82 -5.26 -4.49
C LEU A 78 6.02 -5.47 -2.98
N PHE A 79 7.19 -5.99 -2.59
CA PHE A 79 7.53 -6.10 -1.17
C PHE A 79 7.64 -4.73 -0.50
N ALA A 80 8.29 -3.75 -1.15
CA ALA A 80 8.39 -2.40 -0.62
C ALA A 80 7.01 -1.75 -0.49
N GLN A 81 6.13 -1.93 -1.49
CA GLN A 81 4.75 -1.47 -1.46
C GLN A 81 3.99 -2.08 -0.28
N TRP A 82 4.00 -3.41 -0.12
CA TRP A 82 3.34 -4.05 1.01
C TRP A 82 3.88 -3.62 2.36
N GLN A 83 5.21 -3.46 2.48
CA GLN A 83 5.81 -2.95 3.71
C GLN A 83 5.41 -1.51 4.02
N HIS A 84 5.20 -0.68 3.00
CA HIS A 84 4.67 0.67 3.17
C HIS A 84 3.21 0.62 3.61
N ASP A 85 2.35 -0.11 2.88
CA ASP A 85 0.91 -0.20 3.14
C ASP A 85 0.57 -0.81 4.51
N ILE A 86 1.35 -1.79 4.98
CA ILE A 86 1.19 -2.35 6.33
C ILE A 86 1.51 -1.33 7.41
N ARG A 87 2.40 -0.36 7.12
CA ARG A 87 2.88 0.62 8.10
C ARG A 87 2.16 1.97 8.02
N THR A 88 1.48 2.25 6.93
CA THR A 88 0.75 3.50 6.69
C THR A 88 -0.74 3.28 6.89
N ARG A 89 -1.41 4.20 7.58
CA ARG A 89 -2.87 4.10 7.80
C ARG A 89 -3.62 4.58 6.57
N ASN A 90 -4.84 4.08 6.35
CA ASN A 90 -5.73 4.56 5.28
C ASN A 90 -5.91 6.09 5.37
N GLY A 91 -5.52 6.79 4.31
CA GLY A 91 -5.61 8.26 4.23
C GLY A 91 -4.39 9.03 4.73
N GLU A 92 -3.36 8.34 5.26
CA GLU A 92 -2.05 8.91 5.58
C GLU A 92 -1.06 8.62 4.43
N GLU A 93 -0.12 9.55 4.17
CA GLU A 93 0.90 9.39 3.11
C GLU A 93 2.16 8.67 3.60
N ASN A 94 2.40 8.69 4.92
CA ASN A 94 3.62 8.14 5.52
C ASN A 94 3.30 7.38 6.81
N PRO A 95 4.13 6.39 7.21
CA PRO A 95 3.97 5.70 8.49
C PRO A 95 4.04 6.66 9.67
N SER A 96 3.00 6.70 10.50
CA SER A 96 2.95 7.56 11.70
C SER A 96 3.42 6.88 12.99
N TYR A 97 4.03 5.69 12.89
CA TYR A 97 4.56 5.01 14.08
C TYR A 97 5.70 5.81 14.72
N PRO A 98 5.59 6.14 16.02
CA PRO A 98 6.68 6.82 16.71
C PRO A 98 7.89 5.91 16.85
N ALA A 99 9.08 6.51 17.02
CA ALA A 99 10.27 5.76 17.37
C ALA A 99 10.01 4.85 18.60
N ASN A 100 10.50 3.61 18.51
CA ASN A 100 10.33 2.57 19.51
C ASN A 100 8.87 2.15 19.79
N TYR A 101 7.94 2.27 18.82
CA TYR A 101 6.53 1.91 19.03
C TYR A 101 6.33 0.49 19.59
N LYS A 102 7.07 -0.52 19.08
CA LYS A 102 6.96 -1.92 19.53
C LYS A 102 7.21 -2.07 21.02
N ILE A 103 8.20 -1.32 21.52
CA ILE A 103 8.58 -1.31 22.92
C ILE A 103 7.50 -0.62 23.76
N LYS A 104 7.02 0.54 23.31
CA LYS A 104 5.99 1.31 24.00
C LYS A 104 4.69 0.50 24.14
N GLU A 105 4.27 -0.15 23.06
CA GLU A 105 3.09 -1.02 23.06
C GLU A 105 3.31 -2.29 23.90
N LEU A 106 4.51 -2.87 23.89
CA LEU A 106 4.85 -3.99 24.78
C LEU A 106 4.75 -3.60 26.26
N LEU A 107 5.32 -2.45 26.63
CA LEU A 107 5.28 -1.93 28.00
C LEU A 107 3.83 -1.67 28.45
N LYS A 108 3.02 -1.07 27.58
CA LYS A 108 1.57 -0.87 27.78
C LYS A 108 0.83 -2.18 27.98
N ALA A 109 1.04 -3.16 27.10
CA ALA A 109 0.39 -4.47 27.17
C ALA A 109 0.80 -5.27 28.42
N LYS A 110 2.02 -5.09 28.90
CA LYS A 110 2.54 -5.73 30.12
C LYS A 110 2.31 -4.91 31.39
N ASN A 111 1.68 -3.74 31.27
CA ASN A 111 1.44 -2.79 32.36
C ASN A 111 2.69 -2.51 33.21
N VAL A 112 3.82 -2.26 32.53
CA VAL A 112 5.12 -1.95 33.15
C VAL A 112 5.66 -0.64 32.61
N SER A 113 6.39 0.08 33.45
CA SER A 113 6.89 1.42 33.12
C SER A 113 8.24 1.39 32.39
N SER A 114 9.02 0.31 32.58
CA SER A 114 10.40 0.24 32.12
C SER A 114 10.82 -1.16 31.67
N PHE A 115 11.87 -1.21 30.84
CA PHE A 115 12.49 -2.47 30.43
C PHE A 115 13.04 -3.32 31.57
N LYS A 116 13.49 -2.68 32.66
CA LYS A 116 14.02 -3.39 33.83
C LYS A 116 12.94 -4.26 34.47
N GLU A 117 11.70 -3.79 34.46
CA GLU A 117 10.54 -4.53 34.96
C GLU A 117 10.17 -5.71 34.04
N LEU A 118 10.30 -5.56 32.72
CA LEU A 118 10.11 -6.65 31.76
C LEU A 118 11.06 -7.83 32.05
N LYS A 119 12.35 -7.53 32.27
CA LYS A 119 13.36 -8.55 32.61
C LYS A 119 12.96 -9.29 33.89
N ARG A 120 12.50 -8.57 34.91
CA ARG A 120 12.04 -9.16 36.17
C ARG A 120 10.85 -10.11 35.97
N ASN A 121 9.96 -9.82 35.02
CA ASN A 121 8.82 -10.70 34.73
C ASN A 121 9.19 -11.93 33.88
N GLY A 122 10.19 -11.82 32.99
CA GLY A 122 10.67 -12.94 32.18
C GLY A 122 11.48 -13.98 32.97
N THR A 123 12.12 -13.59 34.07
CA THR A 123 12.95 -14.49 34.90
C THR A 123 12.18 -15.14 36.07
N LYS A 124 10.92 -14.77 36.30
CA LYS A 124 10.12 -15.27 37.44
C LYS A 124 9.63 -16.70 37.30
N GLY A 125 9.50 -17.19 36.07
CA GLY A 125 9.37 -18.62 35.83
C GLY A 125 10.76 -19.12 35.50
N GLY A 126 11.47 -19.69 36.48
CA GLY A 126 12.60 -20.55 36.16
C GLY A 126 12.07 -21.56 35.15
N LEU A 127 12.44 -21.39 33.87
CA LEU A 127 12.11 -22.36 32.84
C LEU A 127 12.63 -23.67 33.40
N LEU A 128 11.72 -24.60 33.71
CA LEU A 128 12.05 -25.95 34.07
C LEU A 128 12.70 -26.56 32.84
N TRP A 129 14.00 -26.32 32.70
CA TRP A 129 14.82 -26.89 31.67
C TRP A 129 14.93 -28.38 32.00
N VAL A 130 13.93 -29.13 31.53
CA VAL A 130 13.94 -30.58 31.62
C VAL A 130 14.78 -31.07 30.46
N GLU A 131 15.93 -31.67 30.76
CA GLU A 131 16.78 -32.30 29.75
C GLU A 131 15.96 -33.38 29.02
N ARG A 132 15.75 -33.20 27.72
CA ARG A 132 14.91 -34.06 26.87
C ARG A 132 15.66 -35.31 26.37
N GLY A 133 16.45 -35.93 27.23
CA GLY A 133 17.21 -37.13 26.91
C GLY A 133 18.70 -36.98 27.19
N PRO A 134 19.47 -38.07 27.04
CA PRO A 134 20.90 -38.08 27.31
C PRO A 134 21.59 -36.97 26.51
N GLY A 135 22.51 -36.24 27.14
CA GLY A 135 23.27 -35.11 26.58
C GLY A 135 24.21 -35.46 25.41
N ASN A 136 23.92 -36.54 24.68
CA ASN A 136 24.64 -37.04 23.54
C ASN A 136 23.77 -36.93 22.27
N ILE A 137 23.36 -35.72 21.90
CA ILE A 137 22.99 -35.44 20.51
C ILE A 137 24.30 -35.18 19.78
N SER A 138 24.78 -36.16 19.02
CA SER A 138 25.94 -35.99 18.15
C SER A 138 25.69 -34.82 17.20
N GLY A 139 26.54 -33.79 17.25
CA GLY A 139 26.49 -32.64 16.33
C GLY A 139 26.36 -31.25 16.96
N ARG A 140 26.29 -31.11 18.30
CA ARG A 140 26.29 -29.78 18.96
C ARG A 140 27.60 -29.36 19.63
N THR A 141 28.71 -30.04 19.36
CA THR A 141 30.04 -29.50 19.67
C THR A 141 30.50 -28.66 18.48
N ARG A 142 30.24 -27.35 18.51
CA ARG A 142 31.09 -26.41 17.76
C ARG A 142 32.31 -26.18 18.66
N GLY A 143 33.48 -26.63 18.20
CA GLY A 143 34.76 -26.30 18.82
C GLY A 143 35.04 -24.80 18.80
#